data_AF-A0A562KU01-F1
#
_entry.id   AF-A0A562KU01-F1
#
_cell.length_a   1.000
_cell.length_b   1.000
_cell.length_c   1.000
_cell.angle_alpha   90.00
_cell.angle_beta   90.00
_cell.angle_gamma   90.00
#
_symmetry.space_group_name_H-M   'P 1'
#
loop_
_entity.id
_entity.type
_entity.pdbx_description
1 polymer ?
#
loop_
_entity_poly.entity_id
_entity_poly.type
_entity_poly.pdbx_seq_one_letter_code
_entity_poly.pdbx_strand_id
1 'polypeptide(L)'
;MPENDRAPQRGRSLQFVSEPDHANSWIGVARGLLDGGYRTVTAYLLDDAAAEIASALSSEFGEAFRVSERRGQTPTSAEPEAFDPFDAILLIGGDAETVSAALLGYVDRRAPALVAPVTERYYSKLPLYLISIPKAGTHLLFRLAEALGYAAGGVAPDRPKGGHWYYLLHSNAHTMTREFFRDELQRAPFGNRAHPFMRSPALFNYRNPFDILVSEANYWHIDGNSPLSVLLGHLSFEERIARLMEDRWLLGSVRDRVGEFAAWLDCGNVVPISFEEIVGDAGGGSDEAFEALVWSLQLKLHAPGITRDICAAASGRSSPTFREGRINGWRQALSADVVRQLEALPQDFMVKFGYDGSSVLPRHVAAFRHRPLRLMSTTHFSVPFLVETDFLDHNIVSFNQRYYGIPFSAGSADLRQLSAEELARFANSESLASVRAQIVAREVERQVAPMVGELVKSELEKLRRRGPDDTGGERAFSNGGISADATEGRTAPVVSPSGGDDRVGEIRPLGSFLRHNLFERRDGVIAVPMRIGPVDPNLYDLRYAPGVIAERSLMSVYASVLRASFRWVCRRARL
;
A
#
# COMPACT_ATOMS: atom_id res chain seq x y z
N MET A 1 25.37 -4.74 -53.11
CA MET A 1 24.44 -3.99 -52.23
C MET A 1 24.98 -4.10 -50.83
N PRO A 2 25.16 -3.00 -50.07
CA PRO A 2 25.66 -3.10 -48.72
C PRO A 2 24.59 -3.77 -47.84
N GLU A 3 24.92 -4.94 -47.30
CA GLU A 3 24.17 -5.60 -46.25
C GLU A 3 24.30 -4.79 -44.94
N ASN A 4 23.21 -4.71 -44.18
CA ASN A 4 23.06 -4.13 -42.82
C ASN A 4 22.65 -2.66 -42.65
N ASP A 5 21.80 -2.14 -43.53
CA ASP A 5 21.03 -0.90 -43.27
C ASP A 5 19.64 -1.19 -42.64
N ARG A 6 19.48 -2.32 -41.94
CA ARG A 6 18.25 -2.58 -41.19
C ARG A 6 18.33 -1.82 -39.88
N ALA A 7 17.50 -0.77 -39.77
CA ALA A 7 17.21 -0.10 -38.52
C ALA A 7 17.04 -1.15 -37.42
N PRO A 8 17.71 -1.00 -36.26
CA PRO A 8 17.48 -1.91 -35.16
C PRO A 8 15.97 -1.86 -34.87
N GLN A 9 15.29 -3.01 -34.88
CA GLN A 9 13.87 -3.14 -34.51
C GLN A 9 13.68 -2.90 -33.00
N ARG A 10 14.31 -1.85 -32.47
CA ARG A 10 14.16 -1.42 -31.09
C ARG A 10 12.76 -0.86 -30.96
N GLY A 11 11.97 -1.46 -30.07
CA GLY A 11 10.69 -0.90 -29.68
C GLY A 11 10.87 0.49 -29.07
N ARG A 12 9.77 1.18 -28.79
CA ARG A 12 9.82 2.48 -28.10
C ARG A 12 10.55 2.34 -26.77
N SER A 13 11.39 3.32 -26.45
CA SER A 13 12.15 3.34 -25.21
C SER A 13 11.96 4.67 -24.48
N LEU A 14 11.76 4.58 -23.16
CA LEU A 14 11.71 5.73 -22.27
C LEU A 14 12.85 5.63 -21.26
N GLN A 15 13.67 6.68 -21.16
CA GLN A 15 14.78 6.77 -20.22
C GLN A 15 14.69 8.05 -19.41
N PHE A 16 15.36 8.08 -18.26
CA PHE A 16 15.35 9.23 -17.36
C PHE A 16 16.76 9.62 -16.90
N VAL A 17 17.01 10.93 -16.79
CA VAL A 17 18.27 11.51 -16.29
C VAL A 17 18.13 11.85 -14.81
N SER A 18 18.94 11.22 -13.95
CA SER A 18 18.86 11.36 -12.48
C SER A 18 19.34 12.71 -11.96
N GLU A 19 20.30 13.33 -12.65
CA GLU A 19 20.88 14.62 -12.32
C GLU A 19 20.56 15.63 -13.45
N PRO A 20 19.29 16.03 -13.57
CA PRO A 20 18.82 16.78 -14.73
C PRO A 20 19.38 18.21 -14.81
N ASP A 21 19.90 18.75 -13.72
CA ASP A 21 20.48 20.10 -13.66
C ASP A 21 21.95 20.13 -14.10
N HIS A 22 22.56 18.97 -14.38
CA HIS A 22 23.97 18.86 -14.75
C HIS A 22 24.13 18.54 -16.24
N ALA A 23 24.76 19.45 -17.00
CA ALA A 23 24.98 19.27 -18.44
C ALA A 23 25.75 17.98 -18.79
N ASN A 24 26.71 17.56 -17.96
CA ASN A 24 27.48 16.34 -18.17
C ASN A 24 26.61 15.07 -18.17
N SER A 25 25.54 15.04 -17.37
CA SER A 25 24.60 13.92 -17.33
C SER A 25 23.87 13.78 -18.67
N TRP A 26 23.44 14.91 -19.24
CA TRP A 26 22.82 14.93 -20.56
C TRP A 26 23.80 14.62 -21.69
N ILE A 27 25.04 15.10 -21.61
CA ILE A 27 26.10 14.77 -22.58
C ILE A 27 26.34 13.26 -22.61
N GLY A 28 26.44 12.62 -21.44
CA GLY A 28 26.60 11.17 -21.33
C GLY A 28 25.45 10.41 -22.01
N VAL A 29 24.20 10.84 -21.80
CA VAL A 29 23.02 10.21 -22.42
C VAL A 29 22.98 10.43 -23.93
N ALA A 30 23.21 11.66 -24.40
CA ALA A 30 23.25 11.98 -25.83
C ALA A 30 24.32 11.18 -26.56
N ARG A 31 25.53 11.06 -25.97
CA ARG A 31 26.60 10.21 -26.51
C ARG A 31 26.16 8.74 -26.59
N GLY A 32 25.58 8.20 -25.51
CA GLY A 32 25.08 6.82 -25.50
C GLY A 32 23.99 6.54 -26.55
N LEU A 33 23.15 7.54 -26.87
CA LEU A 33 22.19 7.45 -27.96
C LEU A 33 22.90 7.42 -29.33
N LEU A 34 23.81 8.36 -29.60
CA LEU A 34 24.55 8.40 -30.87
C LEU A 34 25.36 7.12 -31.09
N ASP A 35 26.09 6.65 -30.07
CA ASP A 35 26.83 5.38 -30.07
C ASP A 35 25.89 4.17 -30.25
N GLY A 36 24.64 4.31 -29.79
CA GLY A 36 23.57 3.34 -29.94
C GLY A 36 22.99 3.25 -31.37
N GLY A 37 23.43 4.10 -32.29
CA GLY A 37 23.01 4.11 -33.69
C GLY A 37 21.89 5.10 -34.04
N TYR A 38 21.53 6.02 -33.12
CA TYR A 38 20.64 7.13 -33.46
C TYR A 38 21.41 8.16 -34.32
N ARG A 39 20.79 8.65 -35.40
CA ARG A 39 21.39 9.59 -36.35
C ARG A 39 21.36 11.01 -35.85
N THR A 40 20.22 11.41 -35.28
CA THR A 40 20.06 12.75 -34.71
C THR A 40 19.46 12.67 -33.31
N VAL A 41 19.86 13.61 -32.46
CA VAL A 41 19.31 13.81 -31.13
C VAL A 41 18.68 15.19 -31.10
N THR A 42 17.36 15.27 -30.92
CA THR A 42 16.63 16.54 -30.85
C THR A 42 16.22 16.86 -29.42
N ALA A 43 16.66 18.00 -28.92
CA ALA A 43 16.29 18.51 -27.60
C ALA A 43 15.11 19.49 -27.67
N TYR A 44 14.14 19.29 -26.77
CA TYR A 44 13.04 20.20 -26.49
C TYR A 44 13.23 20.80 -25.10
N LEU A 45 13.26 22.14 -25.04
CA LEU A 45 13.50 22.89 -23.81
C LEU A 45 12.17 23.22 -23.14
N LEU A 46 11.98 22.70 -21.93
CA LEU A 46 10.74 22.86 -21.17
C LEU A 46 10.74 24.12 -20.29
N ASP A 47 11.92 24.69 -20.00
CA ASP A 47 12.09 25.96 -19.31
C ASP A 47 13.35 26.71 -19.82
N ASP A 48 13.59 27.90 -19.28
CA ASP A 48 14.74 28.73 -19.66
C ASP A 48 16.07 28.21 -19.10
N ALA A 49 16.06 27.50 -17.96
CA ALA A 49 17.27 26.92 -17.36
C ALA A 49 17.87 25.83 -18.26
N ALA A 50 17.04 25.12 -19.01
CA ALA A 50 17.47 24.13 -20.00
C ALA A 50 18.32 24.70 -21.14
N ALA A 51 18.33 26.02 -21.37
CA ALA A 51 19.08 26.63 -22.47
C ALA A 51 20.60 26.47 -22.32
N GLU A 52 21.13 26.52 -21.10
CA GLU A 52 22.57 26.34 -20.83
C GLU A 52 23.01 24.90 -21.16
N ILE A 53 22.21 23.92 -20.75
CA ILE A 53 22.43 22.50 -21.05
C ILE A 53 22.40 22.26 -22.57
N ALA A 54 21.41 22.84 -23.26
CA ALA A 54 21.28 22.71 -24.71
C ALA A 54 22.45 23.34 -25.47
N SER A 55 22.98 24.47 -24.98
CA SER A 55 24.18 25.11 -25.52
C SER A 55 25.40 24.19 -25.38
N ALA A 56 25.59 23.59 -24.21
CA ALA A 56 26.68 22.64 -23.97
C ALA A 56 26.58 21.40 -24.88
N LEU A 57 25.39 20.82 -25.05
CA LEU A 57 25.14 19.70 -25.95
C LEU A 57 25.43 20.07 -27.42
N SER A 58 24.99 21.25 -27.86
CA SER A 58 25.23 21.73 -29.22
C SER A 58 26.72 21.91 -29.50
N SER A 59 27.48 22.43 -28.53
CA SER A 59 28.93 22.58 -28.64
C SER A 59 29.66 21.25 -28.72
N GLU A 60 29.17 20.21 -28.03
CA GLU A 60 29.81 18.90 -27.98
C GLU A 60 29.54 18.06 -29.25
N PHE A 61 28.31 18.09 -29.77
CA PHE A 61 27.86 17.15 -30.81
C PHE A 61 27.66 17.77 -32.20
N GLY A 62 27.73 19.10 -32.33
CA GLY A 62 27.58 19.78 -33.62
C GLY A 62 26.28 19.43 -34.33
N GLU A 63 26.35 19.08 -35.62
CA GLU A 63 25.17 18.81 -36.47
C GLU A 63 24.36 17.56 -36.09
N ALA A 64 24.96 16.62 -35.33
CA ALA A 64 24.27 15.43 -34.85
C ALA A 64 23.25 15.75 -33.75
N PHE A 65 23.32 16.96 -33.18
CA PHE A 65 22.42 17.45 -32.15
C PHE A 65 21.63 18.66 -32.66
N ARG A 66 20.31 18.64 -32.43
CA ARG A 66 19.41 19.71 -32.82
C ARG A 66 18.66 20.22 -31.60
N VAL A 67 18.48 21.53 -31.52
CA VAL A 67 17.60 22.15 -30.53
C VAL A 67 16.33 22.60 -31.23
N SER A 68 15.18 22.15 -30.73
CA SER A 68 13.88 22.60 -31.24
C SER A 68 13.67 24.08 -30.89
N GLU A 69 13.23 24.87 -31.88
CA GLU A 69 12.95 26.30 -31.70
C GLU A 69 11.72 26.56 -30.82
N ARG A 70 10.89 25.55 -30.57
CA ARG A 70 9.64 25.65 -29.80
C ARG A 70 9.92 25.60 -28.29
N ARG A 71 10.28 26.74 -27.69
CA ARG A 71 10.42 26.85 -26.22
C ARG A 71 9.07 26.78 -25.50
N GLY A 72 8.98 25.96 -24.47
CA GLY A 72 7.82 25.89 -23.57
C GLY A 72 6.50 25.41 -24.20
N GLN A 73 6.50 25.07 -25.48
CA GLN A 73 5.34 24.49 -26.16
C GLN A 73 5.47 22.98 -26.19
N THR A 74 4.52 22.31 -25.55
CA THR A 74 4.32 20.87 -25.70
C THR A 74 4.10 20.57 -27.19
N PRO A 75 4.73 19.54 -27.78
CA PRO A 75 4.43 19.13 -29.14
C PRO A 75 2.92 18.90 -29.26
N THR A 76 2.22 19.72 -30.05
CA THR A 76 0.78 19.61 -30.22
C THR A 76 0.46 18.32 -30.97
N SER A 77 -0.68 17.70 -30.69
CA SER A 77 -1.11 16.44 -31.33
C SER A 77 -1.37 16.57 -32.84
N ALA A 78 -1.36 17.79 -33.39
CA ALA A 78 -1.86 18.09 -34.73
C ALA A 78 -0.83 17.98 -35.87
N GLU A 79 0.46 17.80 -35.58
CA GLU A 79 1.48 17.71 -36.63
C GLU A 79 2.08 16.30 -36.71
N PRO A 80 1.74 15.52 -37.75
CA PRO A 80 2.45 14.31 -38.08
C PRO A 80 3.74 14.71 -38.80
N GLU A 81 4.71 15.27 -38.09
CA GLU A 81 6.07 15.18 -38.58
C GLU A 81 6.43 13.69 -38.60
N ALA A 82 6.72 13.17 -39.79
CA ALA A 82 7.24 11.83 -39.94
C ALA A 82 8.60 11.79 -39.24
N PHE A 83 8.61 11.33 -37.99
CA PHE A 83 9.86 11.11 -37.26
C PHE A 83 10.70 10.08 -38.01
N ASP A 84 11.96 10.40 -38.24
CA ASP A 84 12.92 9.40 -38.69
C ASP A 84 13.04 8.36 -37.56
N PRO A 85 12.85 7.05 -37.82
CA PRO A 85 13.02 5.99 -36.81
C PRO A 85 14.44 5.93 -36.20
N PHE A 86 15.39 6.72 -36.73
CA PHE A 86 16.73 6.89 -36.19
C PHE A 86 16.91 8.16 -35.35
N ASP A 87 15.85 8.90 -35.04
CA ASP A 87 15.93 10.12 -34.22
C ASP A 87 15.59 9.84 -32.74
N ALA A 88 16.38 10.39 -31.83
CA ALA A 88 16.09 10.38 -30.39
C ALA A 88 15.65 11.76 -29.90
N ILE A 89 14.80 11.76 -28.87
CA ILE A 89 14.23 12.99 -28.28
C ILE A 89 14.71 13.17 -26.84
N LEU A 90 15.23 14.34 -26.53
CA LEU A 90 15.51 14.78 -25.16
C LEU A 90 14.48 15.85 -24.75
N LEU A 91 13.82 15.65 -23.62
CA LEU A 91 13.04 16.68 -22.94
C LEU A 91 13.92 17.22 -21.82
N ILE A 92 14.30 18.50 -21.84
CA ILE A 92 15.26 19.09 -20.89
C ILE A 92 14.58 20.18 -20.05
N GLY A 93 14.80 20.14 -18.73
CA GLY A 93 14.18 21.06 -17.77
C GLY A 93 12.74 20.71 -17.42
N GLY A 94 12.04 21.65 -16.80
CA GLY A 94 10.63 21.59 -16.45
C GLY A 94 10.35 20.94 -15.09
N ASP A 95 9.25 21.37 -14.47
CA ASP A 95 8.71 20.72 -13.27
C ASP A 95 7.98 19.41 -13.61
N ALA A 96 7.51 18.70 -12.57
CA ALA A 96 6.84 17.42 -12.74
C ALA A 96 5.59 17.48 -13.64
N GLU A 97 4.82 18.58 -13.59
CA GLU A 97 3.62 18.76 -14.42
C GLU A 97 3.98 19.03 -15.87
N THR A 98 4.97 19.90 -16.10
CA THR A 98 5.45 20.28 -17.44
C THR A 98 6.05 19.08 -18.15
N VAL A 99 6.87 18.29 -17.46
CA VAL A 99 7.45 17.04 -17.98
C VAL A 99 6.35 16.03 -18.27
N SER A 100 5.35 15.88 -17.39
CA SER A 100 4.22 14.96 -17.62
C SER A 100 3.43 15.33 -18.89
N ALA A 101 3.15 16.61 -19.08
CA ALA A 101 2.45 17.11 -20.26
C ALA A 101 3.28 16.88 -21.54
N ALA A 102 4.58 17.17 -21.50
CA ALA A 102 5.52 16.93 -22.59
C ALA A 102 5.58 15.45 -22.99
N LEU A 103 5.74 14.55 -22.02
CA LEU A 103 5.73 13.10 -22.24
C LEU A 103 4.42 12.65 -22.91
N LEU A 104 3.27 13.11 -22.43
CA LEU A 104 1.98 12.70 -22.95
C LEU A 104 1.73 13.18 -24.40
N GLY A 105 2.42 14.25 -24.85
CA GLY A 105 2.45 14.67 -26.25
C GLY A 105 3.02 13.61 -27.21
N TYR A 106 3.69 12.57 -26.68
CA TYR A 106 4.23 11.43 -27.44
C TYR A 106 3.39 10.15 -27.38
N VAL A 107 2.17 10.19 -26.82
CA VAL A 107 1.34 8.98 -26.67
C VAL A 107 1.06 8.26 -28.01
N ASP A 108 0.72 9.02 -29.06
CA ASP A 108 0.46 8.50 -30.40
C ASP A 108 1.67 8.56 -31.34
N ARG A 109 2.76 9.20 -30.90
CA ARG A 109 3.96 9.39 -31.71
C ARG A 109 4.83 8.14 -31.67
N ARG A 110 5.38 7.79 -32.83
CA ARG A 110 6.43 6.76 -32.94
C ARG A 110 7.79 7.41 -32.71
N ALA A 111 8.07 7.83 -31.48
CA ALA A 111 9.42 8.20 -31.08
C ALA A 111 10.15 6.92 -30.65
N PRO A 112 11.27 6.54 -31.29
CA PRO A 112 11.97 5.30 -30.97
C PRO A 112 12.69 5.40 -29.61
N ALA A 113 13.23 6.58 -29.27
CA ALA A 113 13.78 6.88 -27.95
C ALA A 113 13.34 8.24 -27.43
N LEU A 114 12.85 8.25 -26.20
CA LEU A 114 12.49 9.45 -25.44
C LEU A 114 13.26 9.46 -24.13
N VAL A 115 13.91 10.58 -23.83
CA VAL A 115 14.64 10.81 -22.58
C VAL A 115 14.06 12.03 -21.89
N ALA A 116 13.79 11.93 -20.58
CA ALA A 116 13.25 13.00 -19.76
C ALA A 116 14.01 13.16 -18.44
N PRO A 117 13.89 14.27 -17.70
CA PRO A 117 14.48 14.39 -16.37
C PRO A 117 13.71 13.56 -15.34
N VAL A 118 14.41 13.03 -14.33
CA VAL A 118 13.75 12.51 -13.12
C VAL A 118 13.10 13.67 -12.38
N THR A 119 11.79 13.59 -12.12
CA THR A 119 11.02 14.58 -11.34
C THR A 119 10.39 13.92 -10.12
N GLU A 120 9.60 14.67 -9.32
CA GLU A 120 8.82 14.13 -8.20
C GLU A 120 7.75 13.11 -8.64
N ARG A 121 7.40 13.06 -9.93
CA ARG A 121 6.47 12.07 -10.50
C ARG A 121 7.13 10.78 -10.98
N TYR A 122 8.45 10.66 -10.86
CA TYR A 122 9.17 9.46 -11.26
C TYR A 122 8.65 8.23 -10.51
N TYR A 123 8.49 7.10 -11.22
CA TYR A 123 7.78 5.91 -10.72
C TYR A 123 8.29 5.43 -9.34
N SER A 124 9.60 5.54 -9.08
CA SER A 124 10.20 5.09 -7.83
C SER A 124 9.99 6.03 -6.65
N LYS A 125 9.49 7.26 -6.88
CA LYS A 125 9.15 8.25 -5.85
C LYS A 125 7.69 8.19 -5.43
N LEU A 126 6.81 7.63 -6.26
CA LEU A 126 5.38 7.54 -5.99
C LEU A 126 4.92 6.09 -5.79
N PRO A 127 4.02 5.82 -4.84
CA PRO A 127 3.39 4.51 -4.75
C PRO A 127 2.35 4.36 -5.86
N LEU A 128 2.02 3.12 -6.23
CA LEU A 128 0.99 2.81 -7.22
C LEU A 128 -0.16 2.04 -6.56
N TYR A 129 -1.40 2.48 -6.77
CA TYR A 129 -2.57 1.72 -6.31
C TYR A 129 -3.11 0.81 -7.41
N LEU A 130 -3.45 -0.43 -7.08
CA LEU A 130 -4.05 -1.37 -8.01
C LEU A 130 -5.50 -1.65 -7.62
N ILE A 131 -6.41 -1.37 -8.54
CA ILE A 131 -7.85 -1.54 -8.41
C ILE A 131 -8.31 -2.43 -9.56
N SER A 132 -9.15 -3.41 -9.31
CA SER A 132 -9.69 -4.31 -10.33
C SER A 132 -11.09 -4.73 -9.95
N ILE A 133 -12.00 -4.74 -10.92
CA ILE A 133 -13.26 -5.48 -10.74
C ILE A 133 -12.90 -6.97 -10.53
N PRO A 134 -13.56 -7.71 -9.61
CA PRO A 134 -13.40 -9.15 -9.50
C PRO A 134 -13.46 -9.82 -10.87
N LYS A 135 -12.55 -10.76 -11.11
CA LYS A 135 -12.46 -11.55 -12.36
C LYS A 135 -12.20 -10.75 -13.65
N ALA A 136 -11.83 -9.48 -13.55
CA ALA A 136 -11.44 -8.66 -14.71
C ALA A 136 -9.98 -8.90 -15.18
N GLY A 137 -9.24 -9.86 -14.61
CA GLY A 137 -7.83 -10.13 -14.97
C GLY A 137 -6.81 -9.51 -14.01
N THR A 138 -7.12 -9.51 -12.71
CA THR A 138 -6.28 -8.91 -11.65
C THR A 138 -4.84 -9.42 -11.62
N HIS A 139 -4.60 -10.70 -11.95
CA HIS A 139 -3.23 -11.22 -12.06
C HIS A 139 -2.42 -10.58 -13.19
N LEU A 140 -3.06 -10.25 -14.32
CA LEU A 140 -2.39 -9.53 -15.41
C LEU A 140 -2.05 -8.11 -14.97
N LEU A 141 -2.95 -7.46 -14.21
CA LEU A 141 -2.68 -6.15 -13.63
C LEU A 141 -1.44 -6.16 -12.71
N PHE A 142 -1.30 -7.18 -11.85
CA PHE A 142 -0.12 -7.33 -10.99
C PHE A 142 1.16 -7.52 -11.80
N ARG A 143 1.13 -8.39 -12.82
CA ARG A 143 2.27 -8.62 -13.71
C ARG A 143 2.67 -7.38 -14.48
N LEU A 144 1.69 -6.60 -14.95
CA LEU A 144 1.95 -5.33 -15.63
C LEU A 144 2.61 -4.32 -14.69
N ALA A 145 2.14 -4.19 -13.45
CA ALA A 145 2.79 -3.32 -12.46
C ALA A 145 4.24 -3.75 -12.17
N GLU A 146 4.48 -5.06 -12.00
CA GLU A 146 5.83 -5.63 -11.83
C GLU A 146 6.72 -5.36 -13.05
N ALA A 147 6.20 -5.55 -14.26
CA ALA A 147 6.93 -5.32 -15.51
C ALA A 147 7.28 -3.83 -15.72
N LEU A 148 6.45 -2.91 -15.20
CA LEU A 148 6.74 -1.47 -15.14
C LEU A 148 7.78 -1.10 -14.08
N GLY A 149 8.30 -2.07 -13.32
CA GLY A 149 9.35 -1.88 -12.31
C GLY A 149 8.85 -1.69 -10.88
N TYR A 150 7.55 -1.82 -10.61
CA TYR A 150 7.01 -1.71 -9.25
C TYR A 150 7.16 -3.03 -8.48
N ALA A 151 7.72 -2.95 -7.29
CA ALA A 151 7.76 -4.09 -6.37
C ALA A 151 6.42 -4.27 -5.63
N ALA A 152 6.09 -5.49 -5.23
CA ALA A 152 4.88 -5.76 -4.45
C ALA A 152 4.95 -5.11 -3.05
N GLY A 153 3.92 -4.35 -2.69
CA GLY A 153 3.75 -3.74 -1.36
C GLY A 153 2.59 -4.35 -0.56
N GLY A 154 1.55 -4.86 -1.23
CA GLY A 154 0.40 -5.50 -0.58
C GLY A 154 -0.55 -4.49 0.06
N VAL A 155 -0.88 -4.66 1.35
CA VAL A 155 -1.74 -3.72 2.08
C VAL A 155 -1.02 -2.37 2.20
N ALA A 156 -1.68 -1.27 1.83
CA ALA A 156 -1.10 0.05 1.93
C ALA A 156 -0.85 0.44 3.40
N PRO A 157 0.40 0.74 3.81
CA PRO A 157 0.65 1.35 5.11
C PRO A 157 0.21 2.82 5.10
N ASP A 158 0.20 3.48 6.26
CA ASP A 158 -0.09 4.94 6.38
C ASP A 158 0.79 5.78 5.45
N ARG A 159 2.03 5.33 5.21
CA ARG A 159 3.02 5.94 4.33
C ARG A 159 3.55 4.92 3.32
N PRO A 160 2.83 4.73 2.21
CA PRO A 160 3.27 3.83 1.16
C PRO A 160 4.58 4.34 0.55
N LYS A 161 5.49 3.41 0.24
CA LYS A 161 6.80 3.70 -0.31
C LYS A 161 6.70 3.82 -1.83
N GLY A 162 7.43 4.78 -2.41
CA GLY A 162 7.56 4.90 -3.86
C GLY A 162 8.16 3.66 -4.52
N GLY A 163 7.81 3.41 -5.78
CA GLY A 163 8.28 2.22 -6.52
C GLY A 163 7.68 0.89 -6.04
N HIS A 164 6.67 0.95 -5.18
CA HIS A 164 5.87 -0.22 -4.78
C HIS A 164 4.41 -0.04 -5.19
N TRP A 165 3.74 -1.15 -5.48
CA TRP A 165 2.30 -1.18 -5.70
C TRP A 165 1.54 -1.69 -4.46
N TYR A 166 0.35 -1.17 -4.24
CA TYR A 166 -0.48 -1.47 -3.07
C TYR A 166 -1.96 -1.70 -3.44
N TYR A 167 -2.66 -2.44 -2.59
CA TYR A 167 -4.11 -2.45 -2.55
C TYR A 167 -4.62 -1.13 -1.97
N LEU A 168 -5.73 -0.62 -2.52
CA LEU A 168 -6.32 0.61 -2.02
C LEU A 168 -6.90 0.41 -0.63
N LEU A 169 -7.71 -0.63 -0.44
CA LEU A 169 -8.24 -1.05 0.85
C LEU A 169 -7.98 -2.53 1.09
N HIS A 170 -7.79 -2.88 2.36
CA HIS A 170 -7.64 -4.26 2.83
C HIS A 170 -6.51 -5.00 2.09
N SER A 171 -6.67 -6.32 1.92
CA SER A 171 -5.68 -7.24 1.34
C SER A 171 -5.99 -7.67 -0.11
N ASN A 172 -6.83 -6.93 -0.84
CA ASN A 172 -7.17 -7.27 -2.23
C ASN A 172 -7.37 -6.03 -3.11
N ALA A 173 -7.32 -6.22 -4.43
CA ALA A 173 -7.47 -5.13 -5.40
C ALA A 173 -8.93 -4.77 -5.72
N HIS A 174 -9.92 -5.36 -5.04
CA HIS A 174 -11.35 -5.27 -5.41
C HIS A 174 -12.10 -4.17 -4.66
N THR A 175 -11.46 -2.99 -4.52
CA THR A 175 -12.06 -1.86 -3.82
C THR A 175 -13.10 -1.15 -4.67
N MET A 176 -14.36 -1.22 -4.25
CA MET A 176 -15.45 -0.47 -4.88
C MET A 176 -15.31 1.02 -4.59
N THR A 177 -15.78 1.88 -5.50
CA THR A 177 -15.66 3.32 -5.31
C THR A 177 -16.49 3.78 -4.10
N ARG A 178 -17.68 3.21 -3.93
CA ARG A 178 -18.54 3.53 -2.78
C ARG A 178 -17.88 3.17 -1.44
N GLU A 179 -17.24 2.01 -1.35
CA GLU A 179 -16.55 1.57 -0.13
C GLU A 179 -15.47 2.57 0.29
N PHE A 180 -14.62 2.98 -0.66
CA PHE A 180 -13.58 3.97 -0.38
C PHE A 180 -14.14 5.35 -0.02
N PHE A 181 -15.01 5.92 -0.87
CA PHE A 181 -15.47 7.29 -0.67
C PHE A 181 -16.52 7.45 0.43
N ARG A 182 -17.30 6.40 0.73
CA ARG A 182 -18.32 6.46 1.78
C ARG A 182 -17.80 5.92 3.09
N ASP A 183 -17.24 4.72 3.11
CA ASP A 183 -16.99 4.04 4.37
C ASP A 183 -15.65 4.49 4.96
N GLU A 184 -14.62 4.73 4.13
CA GLU A 184 -13.31 5.19 4.61
C GLU A 184 -13.25 6.72 4.76
N LEU A 185 -13.64 7.49 3.73
CA LEU A 185 -13.53 8.95 3.82
C LEU A 185 -14.42 9.56 4.91
N GLN A 186 -15.62 9.01 5.14
CA GLN A 186 -16.54 9.56 6.15
C GLN A 186 -16.11 9.20 7.57
N ARG A 187 -15.40 8.09 7.75
CA ARG A 187 -14.96 7.61 9.08
C ARG A 187 -13.56 8.09 9.45
N ALA A 188 -12.73 8.38 8.45
CA ALA A 188 -11.38 8.83 8.69
C ALA A 188 -11.33 10.26 9.27
N PRO A 189 -10.40 10.54 10.20
CA PRO A 189 -10.16 11.89 10.68
C PRO A 189 -9.89 12.86 9.51
N PHE A 190 -10.43 14.07 9.62
CA PHE A 190 -10.22 15.14 8.64
C PHE A 190 -10.66 14.77 7.20
N GLY A 191 -11.67 13.91 7.06
CA GLY A 191 -12.20 13.47 5.77
C GLY A 191 -11.20 12.70 4.92
N ASN A 192 -10.24 12.04 5.56
CA ASN A 192 -9.13 11.31 4.95
C ASN A 192 -8.30 12.11 3.93
N ARG A 193 -8.25 13.45 4.04
CA ARG A 193 -7.42 14.29 3.14
C ARG A 193 -5.92 13.93 3.20
N ALA A 194 -5.52 13.27 4.29
CA ALA A 194 -4.16 12.76 4.46
C ALA A 194 -3.89 11.47 3.67
N HIS A 195 -4.93 10.77 3.20
CA HIS A 195 -4.78 9.51 2.48
C HIS A 195 -3.89 9.69 1.24
N PRO A 196 -2.84 8.87 1.07
CA PRO A 196 -1.90 8.97 -0.06
C PRO A 196 -2.54 8.80 -1.45
N PHE A 197 -3.68 8.11 -1.54
CA PHE A 197 -4.36 7.80 -2.82
C PHE A 197 -4.49 9.00 -3.77
N MET A 198 -5.01 10.15 -3.30
CA MET A 198 -5.28 11.29 -4.20
C MET A 198 -4.01 11.95 -4.75
N ARG A 199 -2.85 11.64 -4.17
CA ARG A 199 -1.53 12.14 -4.59
C ARG A 199 -0.71 11.07 -5.31
N SER A 200 -1.29 9.89 -5.50
CA SER A 200 -0.62 8.73 -6.05
C SER A 200 -1.37 8.25 -7.29
N PRO A 201 -0.67 7.78 -8.31
CA PRO A 201 -1.32 7.12 -9.44
C PRO A 201 -2.03 5.84 -8.98
N ALA A 202 -3.08 5.50 -9.71
CA ALA A 202 -3.76 4.22 -9.57
C ALA A 202 -4.04 3.61 -10.94
N LEU A 203 -3.97 2.29 -11.05
CA LEU A 203 -4.43 1.55 -12.21
C LEU A 203 -5.76 0.89 -11.86
N PHE A 204 -6.76 1.08 -12.72
CA PHE A 204 -8.07 0.46 -12.56
C PHE A 204 -8.38 -0.47 -13.72
N ASN A 205 -8.35 -1.76 -13.45
CA ASN A 205 -8.62 -2.79 -14.44
C ASN A 205 -10.11 -3.18 -14.46
N TYR A 206 -10.72 -3.12 -15.64
CA TYR A 206 -12.09 -3.53 -15.90
C TYR A 206 -12.15 -4.47 -17.11
N ARG A 207 -13.25 -5.18 -17.27
CA ARG A 207 -13.45 -6.17 -18.35
C ARG A 207 -14.90 -6.13 -18.80
N ASN A 208 -15.20 -6.68 -19.98
CA ASN A 208 -16.57 -6.89 -20.41
C ASN A 208 -17.39 -7.57 -19.28
N PRO A 209 -18.45 -6.92 -18.77
CA PRO A 209 -19.24 -7.46 -17.66
C PRO A 209 -19.83 -8.86 -17.90
N PHE A 210 -20.10 -9.25 -19.14
CA PHE A 210 -20.58 -10.61 -19.44
C PHE A 210 -19.47 -11.65 -19.30
N ASP A 211 -18.23 -11.33 -19.68
CA ASP A 211 -17.09 -12.20 -19.42
C ASP A 211 -16.79 -12.30 -17.91
N ILE A 212 -17.01 -11.22 -17.15
CA ILE A 212 -16.92 -11.24 -15.69
C ILE A 212 -17.94 -12.23 -15.12
N LEU A 213 -19.21 -12.13 -15.54
CA LEU A 213 -20.29 -13.01 -15.07
C LEU A 213 -19.97 -14.50 -15.31
N VAL A 214 -19.49 -14.84 -16.51
CA VAL A 214 -19.08 -16.21 -16.86
C VAL A 214 -17.90 -16.67 -16.01
N SER A 215 -16.92 -15.79 -15.78
CA SER A 215 -15.76 -16.11 -14.95
C SER A 215 -16.11 -16.29 -13.48
N GLU A 216 -17.06 -15.52 -12.95
CA GLU A 216 -17.61 -15.67 -11.59
C GLU A 216 -18.32 -17.02 -11.45
N ALA A 217 -19.21 -17.37 -12.40
CA ALA A 217 -19.96 -18.63 -12.38
C ALA A 217 -19.04 -19.86 -12.42
N ASN A 218 -17.95 -19.81 -13.20
CA ASN A 218 -16.98 -20.89 -13.27
C ASN A 218 -16.06 -20.97 -12.05
N TYR A 219 -15.81 -19.86 -11.36
CA TYR A 219 -14.82 -19.82 -10.28
C TYR A 219 -15.41 -19.98 -8.88
N TRP A 220 -16.50 -19.28 -8.57
CA TRP A 220 -17.02 -19.18 -7.20
C TRP A 220 -17.70 -20.45 -6.68
N HIS A 221 -18.07 -21.39 -7.55
CA HIS A 221 -18.71 -22.65 -7.15
C HIS A 221 -17.71 -23.72 -6.70
N ILE A 222 -16.42 -23.54 -6.99
CA ILE A 222 -15.36 -24.51 -6.69
C ILE A 222 -15.00 -24.41 -5.21
N ASP A 223 -15.00 -25.55 -4.52
CA ASP A 223 -14.63 -25.61 -3.10
C ASP A 223 -13.20 -25.10 -2.85
N GLY A 224 -13.02 -24.34 -1.77
CA GLY A 224 -11.76 -23.68 -1.43
C GLY A 224 -11.46 -22.38 -2.19
N ASN A 225 -12.10 -22.09 -3.34
CA ASN A 225 -11.86 -20.84 -4.09
C ASN A 225 -12.60 -19.63 -3.52
N SER A 226 -13.78 -19.86 -2.92
CA SER A 226 -14.64 -18.83 -2.36
C SER A 226 -15.60 -19.44 -1.33
N PRO A 227 -15.97 -18.72 -0.25
CA PRO A 227 -17.07 -19.13 0.63
C PRO A 227 -18.41 -19.32 -0.10
N LEU A 228 -18.55 -18.74 -1.30
CA LEU A 228 -19.73 -18.90 -2.15
C LEU A 228 -19.88 -20.31 -2.73
N SER A 229 -18.87 -21.18 -2.62
CA SER A 229 -18.97 -22.58 -3.06
C SER A 229 -20.12 -23.31 -2.38
N VAL A 230 -20.42 -22.98 -1.12
CA VAL A 230 -21.56 -23.55 -0.37
C VAL A 230 -22.89 -23.24 -1.03
N LEU A 231 -23.03 -22.04 -1.60
CA LEU A 231 -24.26 -21.56 -2.23
C LEU A 231 -24.37 -21.94 -3.70
N LEU A 232 -23.25 -22.00 -4.41
CA LEU A 232 -23.23 -22.16 -5.88
C LEU A 232 -22.80 -23.57 -6.32
N GLY A 233 -22.16 -24.35 -5.46
CA GLY A 233 -21.55 -25.64 -5.80
C GLY A 233 -22.54 -26.72 -6.24
N HIS A 234 -23.79 -26.63 -5.80
CA HIS A 234 -24.86 -27.57 -6.15
C HIS A 234 -25.68 -27.13 -7.38
N LEU A 235 -25.45 -25.92 -7.89
CA LEU A 235 -26.16 -25.37 -9.03
C LEU A 235 -25.45 -25.74 -10.34
N SER A 236 -26.22 -26.00 -11.40
CA SER A 236 -25.74 -26.08 -12.78
C SER A 236 -25.13 -24.75 -13.24
N PHE A 237 -24.40 -24.74 -14.36
CA PHE A 237 -23.81 -23.51 -14.87
C PHE A 237 -24.88 -22.44 -15.18
N GLU A 238 -25.98 -22.84 -15.81
CA GLU A 238 -27.10 -21.98 -16.15
C GLU A 238 -27.80 -21.41 -14.90
N GLU A 239 -28.02 -22.25 -13.88
CA GLU A 239 -28.58 -21.80 -12.60
C GLU A 239 -27.65 -20.82 -11.87
N ARG A 240 -26.33 -21.04 -11.94
CA ARG A 240 -25.33 -20.10 -11.39
C ARG A 240 -25.38 -18.77 -12.12
N ILE A 241 -25.46 -18.77 -13.46
CA ILE A 241 -25.57 -17.54 -14.25
C ILE A 241 -26.86 -16.79 -13.90
N ALA A 242 -28.00 -17.48 -13.87
CA ALA A 242 -29.29 -16.88 -13.50
C ALA A 242 -29.24 -16.26 -12.09
N ARG A 243 -28.65 -16.98 -11.12
CA ARG A 243 -28.45 -16.48 -9.76
C ARG A 243 -27.56 -15.24 -9.74
N LEU A 244 -26.39 -15.29 -10.39
CA LEU A 244 -25.40 -14.21 -10.37
C LEU A 244 -25.83 -12.97 -11.16
N MET A 245 -26.71 -13.13 -12.14
CA MET A 245 -27.24 -12.02 -12.93
C MET A 245 -28.12 -11.11 -12.09
N GLU A 246 -28.99 -11.67 -11.24
CA GLU A 246 -30.07 -10.94 -10.58
C GLU A 246 -30.12 -11.04 -9.04
N ASP A 247 -29.10 -11.60 -8.37
CA ASP A 247 -29.14 -11.77 -6.90
C ASP A 247 -29.23 -10.43 -6.14
N ARG A 248 -30.44 -10.02 -5.76
CA ARG A 248 -30.67 -8.74 -5.05
C ARG A 248 -30.31 -8.76 -3.57
N TRP A 249 -30.06 -9.93 -2.99
CA TRP A 249 -30.03 -10.08 -1.54
C TRP A 249 -28.63 -10.24 -0.98
N LEU A 250 -27.79 -11.04 -1.64
CA LEU A 250 -26.46 -11.35 -1.14
C LEU A 250 -25.37 -10.68 -1.97
N LEU A 251 -25.32 -10.97 -3.27
CA LEU A 251 -24.22 -10.53 -4.13
C LEU A 251 -24.49 -9.20 -4.85
N GLY A 252 -25.74 -8.76 -4.95
CA GLY A 252 -26.16 -7.71 -5.90
C GLY A 252 -26.31 -8.28 -7.32
N SER A 253 -27.01 -7.58 -8.21
CA SER A 253 -27.05 -7.95 -9.63
C SER A 253 -25.68 -7.76 -10.29
N VAL A 254 -25.45 -8.34 -11.47
CA VAL A 254 -24.20 -8.08 -12.24
C VAL A 254 -24.01 -6.58 -12.51
N ARG A 255 -25.12 -5.87 -12.76
CA ARG A 255 -25.13 -4.41 -12.91
C ARG A 255 -24.66 -3.71 -11.65
N ASP A 256 -25.12 -4.13 -10.47
CA ASP A 256 -24.72 -3.52 -9.20
C ASP A 256 -23.23 -3.79 -8.91
N ARG A 257 -22.81 -5.07 -8.99
CA ARG A 257 -21.42 -5.47 -8.69
C ARG A 257 -20.41 -4.76 -9.56
N VAL A 258 -20.69 -4.61 -10.86
CA VAL A 258 -19.79 -3.93 -11.80
C VAL A 258 -19.96 -2.41 -11.73
N GLY A 259 -21.20 -1.93 -11.59
CA GLY A 259 -21.54 -0.51 -11.52
C GLY A 259 -20.92 0.21 -10.31
N GLU A 260 -20.74 -0.48 -9.18
CA GLU A 260 -20.09 0.10 -7.98
C GLU A 260 -18.61 0.49 -8.19
N PHE A 261 -17.98 0.09 -9.31
CA PHE A 261 -16.64 0.50 -9.70
C PHE A 261 -16.61 1.64 -10.74
N ALA A 262 -17.75 2.00 -11.34
CA ALA A 262 -17.79 2.89 -12.51
C ALA A 262 -17.24 4.29 -12.24
N ALA A 263 -17.32 4.78 -11.00
CA ALA A 263 -16.83 6.10 -10.63
C ALA A 263 -15.28 6.17 -10.62
N TRP A 264 -14.57 5.03 -10.57
CA TRP A 264 -13.12 5.03 -10.79
C TRP A 264 -12.73 5.50 -12.19
N LEU A 265 -13.62 5.36 -13.18
CA LEU A 265 -13.39 5.89 -14.52
C LEU A 265 -13.27 7.42 -14.52
N ASP A 266 -13.85 8.12 -13.54
CA ASP A 266 -13.91 9.58 -13.53
C ASP A 266 -12.81 10.21 -12.65
N CYS A 267 -12.10 9.41 -11.85
CA CYS A 267 -11.01 9.88 -10.99
C CYS A 267 -9.77 10.27 -11.81
N GLY A 268 -9.27 11.50 -11.60
CA GLY A 268 -8.15 12.05 -12.37
C GLY A 268 -6.78 11.41 -12.08
N ASN A 269 -6.59 10.81 -10.91
CA ASN A 269 -5.38 10.07 -10.53
C ASN A 269 -5.45 8.58 -10.93
N VAL A 270 -6.57 8.13 -11.50
CA VAL A 270 -6.78 6.74 -11.91
C VAL A 270 -6.60 6.61 -13.42
N VAL A 271 -5.85 5.59 -13.86
CA VAL A 271 -5.75 5.17 -15.26
C VAL A 271 -6.63 3.93 -15.47
N PRO A 272 -7.75 4.05 -16.17
CA PRO A 272 -8.57 2.90 -16.54
C PRO A 272 -7.87 2.06 -17.60
N ILE A 273 -7.89 0.75 -17.40
CA ILE A 273 -7.30 -0.25 -18.28
C ILE A 273 -8.36 -1.31 -18.54
N SER A 274 -8.63 -1.63 -19.80
CA SER A 274 -9.49 -2.76 -20.13
C SER A 274 -8.69 -4.06 -20.21
N PHE A 275 -9.33 -5.17 -19.81
CA PHE A 275 -8.78 -6.52 -19.97
C PHE A 275 -8.44 -6.81 -21.44
N GLU A 276 -9.26 -6.29 -22.34
CA GLU A 276 -9.17 -6.47 -23.77
C GLU A 276 -7.90 -5.83 -24.36
N GLU A 277 -7.38 -4.76 -23.73
CA GLU A 277 -6.08 -4.17 -24.09
C GLU A 277 -4.89 -4.95 -23.53
N ILE A 278 -4.96 -5.41 -22.28
CA ILE A 278 -3.81 -5.99 -21.56
C ILE A 278 -3.52 -7.45 -21.94
N VAL A 279 -4.52 -8.18 -22.44
CA VAL A 279 -4.36 -9.63 -22.69
C VAL A 279 -3.55 -9.96 -23.96
N GLY A 280 -3.37 -8.98 -24.87
CA GLY A 280 -2.66 -9.16 -26.15
C GLY A 280 -3.30 -10.21 -27.08
N ASP A 281 -2.61 -10.58 -28.15
CA ASP A 281 -3.09 -11.52 -29.17
C ASP A 281 -3.45 -12.89 -28.56
N ALA A 282 -2.70 -13.32 -27.54
CA ALA A 282 -2.89 -14.62 -26.90
C ALA A 282 -4.27 -14.79 -26.23
N GLY A 283 -4.88 -13.69 -25.77
CA GLY A 283 -6.23 -13.67 -25.20
C GLY A 283 -7.33 -13.31 -26.20
N GLY A 284 -7.00 -13.12 -27.48
CA GLY A 284 -7.89 -12.59 -28.51
C GLY A 284 -7.94 -11.07 -28.58
N GLY A 285 -7.00 -10.37 -27.92
CA GLY A 285 -6.79 -8.92 -28.03
C GLY A 285 -5.87 -8.58 -29.21
N SER A 286 -5.13 -7.48 -29.09
CA SER A 286 -4.12 -7.05 -30.07
C SER A 286 -2.82 -6.70 -29.35
N ASP A 287 -1.69 -7.24 -29.80
CA ASP A 287 -0.36 -6.90 -29.29
C ASP A 287 -0.03 -5.42 -29.54
N GLU A 288 -0.51 -4.82 -30.64
CA GLU A 288 -0.40 -3.38 -30.88
C GLU A 288 -1.21 -2.56 -29.87
N ALA A 289 -2.41 -3.02 -29.52
CA ALA A 289 -3.22 -2.39 -28.49
C ALA A 289 -2.53 -2.49 -27.12
N PHE A 290 -1.89 -3.62 -26.83
CA PHE A 290 -1.13 -3.81 -25.59
C PHE A 290 0.13 -2.94 -25.55
N GLU A 291 0.91 -2.88 -26.63
CA GLU A 291 2.10 -2.02 -26.73
C GLU A 291 1.73 -0.54 -26.56
N ALA A 292 0.63 -0.10 -27.18
CA ALA A 292 0.14 1.28 -27.02
C ALA A 292 -0.35 1.59 -25.59
N LEU A 293 -0.98 0.62 -24.91
CA LEU A 293 -1.33 0.74 -23.49
C LEU A 293 -0.07 0.89 -22.64
N VAL A 294 0.90 -0.02 -22.79
CA VAL A 294 2.15 0.00 -22.01
C VAL A 294 2.91 1.31 -22.23
N TRP A 295 3.02 1.78 -23.47
CA TRP A 295 3.64 3.07 -23.78
C TRP A 295 2.93 4.22 -23.06
N SER A 296 1.60 4.26 -23.11
CA SER A 296 0.80 5.27 -22.40
C SER A 296 1.04 5.23 -20.88
N LEU A 297 1.18 4.04 -20.29
CA LEU A 297 1.48 3.87 -18.87
C LEU A 297 2.90 4.32 -18.53
N GLN A 298 3.91 4.01 -19.35
CA GLN A 298 5.28 4.48 -19.15
C GLN A 298 5.34 6.01 -19.10
N LEU A 299 4.65 6.69 -20.03
CA LEU A 299 4.58 8.15 -20.08
C LEU A 299 3.88 8.75 -18.86
N LYS A 300 2.75 8.18 -18.43
CA LYS A 300 1.97 8.68 -17.27
C LYS A 300 2.68 8.44 -15.93
N LEU A 301 3.27 7.27 -15.77
CA LEU A 301 3.89 6.84 -14.50
C LEU A 301 5.37 7.21 -14.42
N HIS A 302 5.92 7.77 -15.49
CA HIS A 302 7.34 8.05 -15.63
C HIS A 302 8.19 6.78 -15.38
N ALA A 303 7.74 5.65 -15.95
CA ALA A 303 8.36 4.35 -15.78
C ALA A 303 9.33 4.06 -16.94
N PRO A 304 10.65 3.94 -16.69
CA PRO A 304 11.63 3.70 -17.73
C PRO A 304 11.49 2.31 -18.35
N GLY A 305 12.11 2.11 -19.50
CA GLY A 305 12.29 0.81 -20.13
C GLY A 305 11.90 0.78 -21.61
N ILE A 306 12.12 -0.37 -22.23
CA ILE A 306 11.72 -0.64 -23.61
C ILE A 306 10.31 -1.25 -23.59
N THR A 307 9.37 -0.62 -24.27
CA THR A 307 7.94 -0.99 -24.23
C THR A 307 7.71 -2.46 -24.57
N ARG A 308 8.39 -2.98 -25.59
CA ARG A 308 8.27 -4.39 -26.00
C ARG A 308 8.77 -5.36 -24.94
N ASP A 309 9.84 -5.03 -24.23
CA ASP A 309 10.39 -5.87 -23.17
C ASP A 309 9.41 -5.91 -21.98
N ILE A 310 8.78 -4.78 -21.66
CA ILE A 310 7.74 -4.68 -20.64
C ILE A 310 6.51 -5.50 -21.05
N CYS A 311 6.05 -5.39 -22.30
CA CYS A 311 4.96 -6.21 -22.83
C CYS A 311 5.29 -7.70 -22.68
N ALA A 312 6.48 -8.14 -23.11
CA ALA A 312 6.91 -9.53 -23.04
C ALA A 312 6.98 -10.06 -21.60
N ALA A 313 7.47 -9.23 -20.65
CA ALA A 313 7.51 -9.57 -19.24
C ALA A 313 6.09 -9.70 -18.64
N ALA A 314 5.18 -8.80 -19.00
CA ALA A 314 3.81 -8.79 -18.52
C ALA A 314 2.94 -9.91 -19.13
N SER A 315 3.17 -10.29 -20.39
CA SER A 315 2.41 -11.33 -21.12
C SER A 315 2.85 -12.77 -20.84
N GLY A 316 3.72 -13.00 -19.83
CA GLY A 316 4.28 -14.31 -19.53
C GLY A 316 3.21 -15.42 -19.45
N ARG A 317 3.30 -16.43 -20.33
CA ARG A 317 2.32 -17.52 -20.52
C ARG A 317 2.07 -18.40 -19.29
N SER A 318 2.86 -18.25 -18.23
CA SER A 318 2.72 -19.03 -17.00
C SER A 318 1.54 -18.60 -16.11
N SER A 319 0.85 -17.49 -16.42
CA SER A 319 -0.33 -17.07 -15.65
C SER A 319 -1.53 -17.98 -15.94
N PRO A 320 -2.20 -18.55 -14.91
CA PRO A 320 -3.45 -19.31 -15.07
C PRO A 320 -4.52 -18.56 -15.87
N THR A 321 -4.49 -17.22 -15.83
CA THR A 321 -5.41 -16.33 -16.55
C THR A 321 -5.40 -16.57 -18.06
N PHE A 322 -4.27 -16.90 -18.67
CA PHE A 322 -4.17 -17.13 -20.13
C PHE A 322 -4.79 -18.45 -20.59
N ARG A 323 -5.06 -19.39 -19.66
CA ARG A 323 -5.64 -20.69 -20.03
C ARG A 323 -7.14 -20.59 -20.29
N GLU A 324 -7.84 -19.68 -19.62
CA GLU A 324 -9.31 -19.58 -19.65
C GLU A 324 -9.83 -18.18 -19.96
N GLY A 325 -9.04 -17.13 -19.72
CA GLY A 325 -9.40 -15.74 -19.95
C GLY A 325 -9.27 -15.34 -21.42
N ARG A 326 -10.29 -15.65 -22.23
CA ARG A 326 -10.43 -15.11 -23.60
C ARG A 326 -11.41 -13.96 -23.65
N ILE A 327 -11.14 -12.98 -24.52
CA ILE A 327 -12.12 -11.94 -24.83
C ILE A 327 -13.32 -12.56 -25.52
N ASN A 328 -14.54 -12.10 -25.19
CA ASN A 328 -15.78 -12.61 -25.75
C ASN A 328 -16.03 -14.11 -25.51
N GLY A 329 -15.39 -14.70 -24.48
CA GLY A 329 -15.62 -16.09 -24.09
C GLY A 329 -17.09 -16.35 -23.73
N TRP A 330 -17.77 -15.33 -23.22
CA TRP A 330 -19.20 -15.37 -22.92
C TRP A 330 -20.08 -15.77 -24.11
N ARG A 331 -19.70 -15.44 -25.35
CA ARG A 331 -20.49 -15.78 -26.55
C ARG A 331 -20.59 -17.28 -26.79
N GLN A 332 -19.59 -18.04 -26.34
CA GLN A 332 -19.55 -19.50 -26.46
C GLN A 332 -20.16 -20.17 -25.23
N ALA A 333 -20.08 -19.53 -24.06
CA ALA A 333 -20.54 -20.09 -22.80
C ALA A 333 -22.05 -19.87 -22.55
N LEU A 334 -22.62 -18.76 -23.01
CA LEU A 334 -24.00 -18.39 -22.71
C LEU A 334 -24.97 -18.84 -23.81
N SER A 335 -26.13 -19.36 -23.42
CA SER A 335 -27.21 -19.67 -24.36
C SER A 335 -27.83 -18.40 -24.93
N ALA A 336 -28.45 -18.50 -26.12
CA ALA A 336 -29.13 -17.37 -26.74
C ALA A 336 -30.21 -16.75 -25.85
N ASP A 337 -30.86 -17.56 -25.00
CA ASP A 337 -31.91 -17.11 -24.09
C ASP A 337 -31.34 -16.27 -22.96
N VAL A 338 -30.22 -16.69 -22.37
CA VAL A 338 -29.50 -15.93 -21.35
C VAL A 338 -28.94 -14.63 -21.92
N VAL A 339 -28.40 -14.66 -23.14
CA VAL A 339 -27.93 -13.44 -23.81
C VAL A 339 -29.08 -12.44 -23.99
N ARG A 340 -30.26 -12.88 -24.44
CA ARG A 340 -31.43 -12.01 -24.54
C ARG A 340 -31.85 -11.42 -23.18
N GLN A 341 -31.74 -12.19 -22.10
CA GLN A 341 -32.03 -11.69 -20.75
C GLN A 341 -31.02 -10.62 -20.32
N LEU A 342 -29.73 -10.86 -20.55
CA LEU A 342 -28.67 -9.90 -20.25
C LEU A 342 -28.81 -8.61 -21.04
N GLU A 343 -29.12 -8.71 -22.34
CA GLU A 343 -29.35 -7.55 -23.21
C GLU A 343 -30.62 -6.77 -22.82
N ALA A 344 -31.59 -7.42 -22.20
CA ALA A 344 -32.81 -6.77 -21.69
C ALA A 344 -32.60 -6.00 -20.37
N LEU A 345 -31.48 -6.21 -19.66
CA LEU A 345 -31.13 -5.40 -18.50
C LEU A 345 -30.87 -3.94 -18.90
N PRO A 346 -30.99 -2.95 -18.00
CA PRO A 346 -30.47 -1.62 -18.25
C PRO A 346 -28.96 -1.69 -18.56
N GLN A 347 -28.56 -1.33 -19.79
CA GLN A 347 -27.18 -1.44 -20.29
C GLN A 347 -26.27 -0.26 -19.89
N ASP A 348 -26.69 0.57 -18.94
CA ASP A 348 -25.94 1.75 -18.51
C ASP A 348 -24.54 1.39 -17.98
N PHE A 349 -24.42 0.28 -17.25
CA PHE A 349 -23.12 -0.22 -16.78
C PHE A 349 -22.20 -0.64 -17.95
N MET A 350 -22.71 -1.34 -18.97
CA MET A 350 -21.93 -1.69 -20.17
C MET A 350 -21.44 -0.43 -20.90
N VAL A 351 -22.36 0.51 -21.15
CA VAL A 351 -22.10 1.75 -21.88
C VAL A 351 -21.12 2.64 -21.14
N LYS A 352 -21.19 2.69 -19.80
CA LYS A 352 -20.26 3.48 -18.96
C LYS A 352 -18.83 2.97 -19.05
N PHE A 353 -18.61 1.66 -19.16
CA PHE A 353 -17.29 1.08 -19.42
C PHE A 353 -16.90 1.08 -20.91
N GLY A 354 -17.79 1.54 -21.79
CA GLY A 354 -17.52 1.70 -23.21
C GLY A 354 -17.78 0.46 -24.06
N TYR A 355 -18.53 -0.52 -23.54
CA TYR A 355 -18.98 -1.69 -24.29
C TYR A 355 -20.34 -1.41 -24.92
N ASP A 356 -20.40 -1.46 -26.24
CA ASP A 356 -21.64 -1.31 -27.03
C ASP A 356 -21.83 -2.45 -28.05
N GLY A 357 -20.95 -3.46 -28.03
CA GLY A 357 -20.99 -4.61 -28.92
C GLY A 357 -20.43 -4.37 -30.32
N SER A 358 -20.01 -3.14 -30.67
CA SER A 358 -19.51 -2.80 -32.01
C SER A 358 -18.05 -3.15 -32.24
N SER A 359 -17.26 -3.28 -31.17
CA SER A 359 -15.81 -3.48 -31.20
C SER A 359 -15.38 -4.44 -30.08
N VAL A 360 -14.23 -5.09 -30.29
CA VAL A 360 -13.53 -5.88 -29.27
C VAL A 360 -13.01 -4.97 -28.15
N LEU A 361 -12.39 -3.85 -28.53
CA LEU A 361 -11.90 -2.84 -27.57
C LEU A 361 -13.04 -1.89 -27.16
N PRO A 362 -13.13 -1.52 -25.88
CA PRO A 362 -14.07 -0.49 -25.43
C PRO A 362 -13.81 0.86 -26.11
N ARG A 363 -14.89 1.60 -26.43
CA ARG A 363 -14.80 2.90 -27.13
C ARG A 363 -13.98 3.98 -26.40
N HIS A 364 -13.81 3.84 -25.08
CA HIS A 364 -13.12 4.84 -24.25
C HIS A 364 -11.61 4.65 -24.18
N VAL A 365 -11.08 3.53 -24.70
CA VAL A 365 -9.66 3.17 -24.62
C VAL A 365 -8.74 4.29 -25.12
N ALA A 366 -8.98 4.81 -26.32
CA ALA A 366 -8.17 5.88 -26.89
C ALA A 366 -8.18 7.15 -26.01
N ALA A 367 -9.35 7.53 -25.52
CA ALA A 367 -9.50 8.69 -24.63
C ALA A 367 -8.75 8.50 -23.30
N PHE A 368 -8.80 7.29 -22.71
CA PHE A 368 -8.09 7.01 -21.46
C PHE A 368 -6.57 7.00 -21.63
N ARG A 369 -6.04 6.52 -22.76
CA ARG A 369 -4.61 6.64 -23.09
C ARG A 369 -4.14 8.09 -23.14
N HIS A 370 -4.96 8.98 -23.70
CA HIS A 370 -4.65 10.40 -23.82
C HIS A 370 -4.89 11.22 -22.55
N ARG A 371 -5.64 10.69 -21.59
CA ARG A 371 -6.02 11.46 -20.41
C ARG A 371 -4.82 11.74 -19.48
N PRO A 372 -4.46 13.00 -19.17
CA PRO A 372 -3.38 13.27 -18.22
C PRO A 372 -3.75 12.81 -16.81
N LEU A 373 -2.75 12.33 -16.06
CA LEU A 373 -2.88 12.07 -14.64
C LEU A 373 -2.97 13.39 -13.87
N ARG A 374 -3.99 13.50 -13.02
CA ARG A 374 -4.20 14.63 -12.11
C ARG A 374 -3.99 14.16 -10.68
N LEU A 375 -2.81 14.47 -10.14
CA LEU A 375 -2.47 14.20 -8.75
C LEU A 375 -2.75 15.46 -7.92
N MET A 376 -3.27 15.30 -6.70
CA MET A 376 -3.43 16.42 -5.78
C MET A 376 -2.07 16.92 -5.30
N SER A 377 -1.92 18.25 -5.18
CA SER A 377 -0.72 18.85 -4.59
C SER A 377 -0.62 18.55 -3.09
N THR A 378 0.60 18.53 -2.54
CA THR A 378 0.92 18.23 -1.13
C THR A 378 0.57 19.35 -0.14
N THR A 379 -0.10 20.42 -0.57
CA THR A 379 -0.32 21.66 0.19
C THR A 379 -1.13 21.50 1.48
N HIS A 380 -1.83 20.37 1.68
CA HIS A 380 -2.71 20.17 2.85
C HIS A 380 -2.02 19.69 4.12
N PHE A 381 -0.73 19.30 4.07
CA PHE A 381 -0.03 18.80 5.26
C PHE A 381 0.40 19.87 6.25
N SER A 382 0.31 21.15 5.86
CA SER A 382 0.60 22.29 6.73
C SER A 382 -0.53 22.65 7.68
N VAL A 383 -1.66 21.93 7.66
CA VAL A 383 -2.77 22.13 8.59
C VAL A 383 -2.75 20.98 9.61
N PRO A 384 -2.54 21.26 10.91
CA PRO A 384 -2.58 20.22 11.92
C PRO A 384 -3.99 19.64 12.03
N PHE A 385 -4.11 18.31 12.09
CA PHE A 385 -5.39 17.65 12.32
C PHE A 385 -5.27 16.54 13.36
N LEU A 386 -6.32 16.40 14.16
CA LEU A 386 -6.40 15.39 15.21
C LEU A 386 -6.61 14.01 14.59
N VAL A 387 -5.72 13.08 14.93
CA VAL A 387 -5.74 11.68 14.46
C VAL A 387 -6.39 10.79 15.49
N GLU A 388 -6.03 10.96 16.76
CA GLU A 388 -6.54 10.15 17.88
C GLU A 388 -6.58 11.02 19.14
N THR A 389 -7.65 10.87 19.91
CA THR A 389 -7.83 11.55 21.20
C THR A 389 -7.56 10.60 22.35
N ASP A 390 -7.01 11.12 23.44
CA ASP A 390 -6.88 10.41 24.72
C ASP A 390 -6.10 9.07 24.62
N PHE A 391 -5.05 9.08 23.80
CA PHE A 391 -4.09 7.98 23.77
C PHE A 391 -3.09 8.14 24.91
N LEU A 392 -3.41 7.57 26.09
CA LEU A 392 -2.58 7.64 27.30
C LEU A 392 -2.29 9.10 27.71
N ASP A 393 -3.32 9.90 27.94
CA ASP A 393 -3.23 11.33 28.27
C ASP A 393 -2.60 12.22 27.16
N HIS A 394 -2.58 11.73 25.91
CA HIS A 394 -2.10 12.48 24.76
C HIS A 394 -3.16 12.57 23.65
N ASN A 395 -3.20 13.71 22.98
CA ASN A 395 -3.78 13.81 21.65
C ASN A 395 -2.71 13.50 20.61
N ILE A 396 -3.00 12.64 19.64
CA ILE A 396 -2.12 12.42 18.49
C ILE A 396 -2.60 13.33 17.36
N VAL A 397 -1.73 14.22 16.91
CA VAL A 397 -1.99 15.19 15.84
C VAL A 397 -1.05 14.91 14.68
N SER A 398 -1.54 14.96 13.45
CA SER A 398 -0.68 14.95 12.25
C SER A 398 -0.45 16.37 11.77
N PHE A 399 0.81 16.71 11.52
CA PHE A 399 1.24 18.03 11.07
C PHE A 399 2.56 17.93 10.32
N ASN A 400 2.73 18.63 9.20
CA ASN A 400 3.95 18.66 8.37
C ASN A 400 4.53 17.26 8.09
N GLN A 401 3.67 16.33 7.68
CA GLN A 401 4.05 14.94 7.43
C GLN A 401 4.75 14.29 8.63
N ARG A 402 4.34 14.58 9.85
CA ARG A 402 4.72 13.88 11.08
C ARG A 402 3.49 13.71 11.96
N TYR A 403 3.57 12.77 12.88
CA TYR A 403 2.63 12.61 13.97
C TYR A 403 3.28 13.17 15.23
N TYR A 404 2.48 13.78 16.09
CA TYR A 404 2.90 14.36 17.36
C TYR A 404 1.95 13.90 18.46
N GLY A 405 2.48 13.29 19.51
CA GLY A 405 1.78 13.02 20.77
C GLY A 405 1.85 14.25 21.66
N ILE A 406 0.78 15.02 21.71
CA ILE A 406 0.64 16.24 22.51
C ILE A 406 0.02 15.86 23.86
N PRO A 407 0.76 15.92 24.99
CA PRO A 407 0.21 15.57 26.29
C PRO A 407 -0.82 16.60 26.73
N PHE A 408 -1.86 16.19 27.47
CA PHE A 408 -2.87 17.11 28.01
C PHE A 408 -2.27 18.18 28.92
N SER A 409 -1.15 17.87 29.59
CA SER A 409 -0.41 18.83 30.42
C SER A 409 0.22 19.98 29.63
N ALA A 410 0.34 19.87 28.30
CA ALA A 410 0.79 20.97 27.45
C ALA A 410 -0.28 22.08 27.29
N GLY A 411 -1.54 21.83 27.70
CA GLY A 411 -2.64 22.77 27.52
C GLY A 411 -2.99 22.98 26.04
N SER A 412 -3.54 24.15 25.73
CA SER A 412 -3.83 24.54 24.35
C SER A 412 -2.55 24.93 23.62
N ALA A 413 -2.16 24.16 22.60
CA ALA A 413 -0.99 24.44 21.75
C ALA A 413 -1.39 24.61 20.29
N ASP A 414 -0.94 25.71 19.64
CA ASP A 414 -1.03 25.88 18.19
C ASP A 414 0.27 25.40 17.53
N LEU A 415 0.25 24.20 16.95
CA LEU A 415 1.44 23.59 16.34
C LEU A 415 2.08 24.44 15.23
N ARG A 416 1.33 25.38 14.62
CA ARG A 416 1.85 26.26 13.56
C ARG A 416 2.73 27.38 14.10
N GLN A 417 2.62 27.71 15.39
CA GLN A 417 3.38 28.76 16.04
C GLN A 417 4.63 28.23 16.76
N LEU A 418 4.70 26.92 16.95
CA LEU A 418 5.82 26.28 17.63
C LEU A 418 7.04 26.17 16.70
N SER A 419 8.22 26.43 17.25
CA SER A 419 9.48 26.20 16.54
C SER A 419 9.74 24.71 16.33
N ALA A 420 10.65 24.37 15.41
CA ALA A 420 11.06 22.98 15.20
C ALA A 420 11.60 22.33 16.51
N GLU A 421 12.27 23.12 17.34
CA GLU A 421 12.82 22.68 18.64
C GLU A 421 11.72 22.41 19.66
N GLU A 422 10.68 23.25 19.70
CA GLU A 422 9.52 23.05 20.57
C GLU A 422 8.72 21.82 20.15
N LEU A 423 8.47 21.66 18.84
CA LEU A 423 7.82 20.47 18.28
C LEU A 423 8.58 19.18 18.57
N ALA A 424 9.93 19.24 18.55
CA ALA A 424 10.79 18.09 18.84
C ALA A 424 10.69 17.60 20.30
N ARG A 425 10.17 18.42 21.23
CA ARG A 425 9.95 18.02 22.63
C ARG A 425 8.81 17.00 22.76
N PHE A 426 7.82 17.04 21.87
CA PHE A 426 6.73 16.06 21.85
C PHE A 426 7.20 14.71 21.31
N ALA A 427 6.48 13.63 21.68
CA ALA A 427 6.67 12.34 21.03
C ALA A 427 6.32 12.52 19.55
N ASN A 428 7.24 12.28 18.64
CA ASN A 428 7.01 12.54 17.23
C ASN A 428 7.69 11.53 16.33
N SER A 429 7.00 11.18 15.24
CA SER A 429 7.49 10.22 14.26
C SER A 429 6.75 10.37 12.94
N GLU A 430 7.31 9.77 11.90
CA GLU A 430 6.66 9.63 10.61
C GLU A 430 5.58 8.54 10.62
N SER A 431 5.61 7.63 11.59
CA SER A 431 4.62 6.56 11.72
C SER A 431 3.72 6.78 12.94
N LEU A 432 2.42 6.54 12.76
CA LEU A 432 1.46 6.56 13.87
C LEU A 432 1.81 5.49 14.91
N ALA A 433 2.16 4.28 14.47
CA ALA A 433 2.60 3.19 15.35
C ALA A 433 3.85 3.58 16.15
N SER A 434 4.81 4.27 15.52
CA SER A 434 6.02 4.74 16.18
C SER A 434 5.75 5.85 17.19
N VAL A 435 4.86 6.81 16.91
CA VAL A 435 4.44 7.81 17.91
C VAL A 435 3.75 7.15 19.09
N ARG A 436 2.81 6.21 18.84
CA ARG A 436 2.16 5.45 19.91
C ARG A 436 3.18 4.72 20.78
N ALA A 437 4.18 4.07 20.16
CA ALA A 437 5.24 3.39 20.90
C ALA A 437 6.09 4.37 21.74
N GLN A 438 6.42 5.56 21.23
CA GLN A 438 7.12 6.58 21.98
C GLN A 438 6.30 7.09 23.17
N ILE A 439 5.00 7.34 22.98
CA ILE A 439 4.10 7.76 24.07
C ILE A 439 4.05 6.68 25.16
N VAL A 440 3.89 5.41 24.79
CA VAL A 440 3.91 4.30 25.76
C VAL A 440 5.24 4.24 26.49
N ALA A 441 6.38 4.36 25.79
CA ALA A 441 7.69 4.30 26.42
C ALA A 441 7.89 5.42 27.46
N ARG A 442 7.49 6.65 27.12
CA ARG A 442 7.52 7.80 28.05
C ARG A 442 6.58 7.60 29.24
N GLU A 443 5.40 7.03 29.01
CA GLU A 443 4.44 6.78 30.09
C GLU A 443 4.94 5.71 31.06
N VAL A 444 5.54 4.65 30.53
CA VAL A 444 6.20 3.62 31.33
C VAL A 444 7.34 4.23 32.16
N GLU A 445 8.19 5.06 31.55
CA GLU A 445 9.27 5.74 32.25
C GLU A 445 8.73 6.66 33.37
N ARG A 446 7.69 7.45 33.09
CA ARG A 446 7.01 8.33 34.05
C ARG A 446 6.46 7.58 35.26
N GLN A 447 5.83 6.41 35.05
CA GLN A 447 5.24 5.63 36.14
C GLN A 447 6.28 4.80 36.90
N VAL A 448 7.26 4.22 36.19
CA VAL A 448 8.20 3.26 36.77
C VAL A 448 9.39 3.95 37.44
N ALA A 449 9.89 5.07 36.89
CA ALA A 449 11.08 5.72 37.44
C ALA A 449 10.90 6.16 38.92
N PRO A 450 9.78 6.78 39.33
CA PRO A 450 9.55 7.10 40.74
C PRO A 450 9.44 5.86 41.63
N MET A 451 8.78 4.80 41.14
CA MET A 451 8.61 3.55 41.89
C MET A 451 9.94 2.83 42.11
N VAL A 452 10.79 2.77 41.08
CA VAL A 452 12.14 2.21 41.19
C VAL A 452 13.00 3.09 42.10
N GLY A 453 12.90 4.41 41.99
CA GLY A 453 13.60 5.35 42.86
C GLY A 453 13.25 5.15 44.34
N GLU A 454 11.96 5.08 44.67
CA GLU A 454 11.48 4.83 46.04
C GLU A 454 11.86 3.44 46.54
N LEU A 455 11.81 2.41 45.68
CA LEU A 455 12.25 1.07 46.04
C LEU A 455 13.75 1.02 46.36
N VAL A 456 14.58 1.59 45.50
CA VAL A 456 16.03 1.67 45.70
C VAL A 456 16.33 2.45 46.98
N LYS A 457 15.65 3.57 47.22
CA LYS A 457 15.77 4.35 48.44
C LYS A 457 15.36 3.55 49.69
N SER A 458 14.25 2.80 49.62
CA SER A 458 13.78 1.95 50.71
C SER A 458 14.77 0.82 51.03
N GLU A 459 15.32 0.15 50.02
CA GLU A 459 16.33 -0.90 50.22
C GLU A 459 17.65 -0.32 50.76
N LEU A 460 18.07 0.86 50.29
CA LEU A 460 19.24 1.56 50.85
C LEU A 460 19.01 1.98 52.31
N GLU A 461 17.80 2.41 52.68
CA GLU A 461 17.45 2.70 54.07
C GLU A 461 17.42 1.43 54.94
N LYS A 462 16.91 0.30 54.43
CA LYS A 462 16.98 -0.99 55.13
C LYS A 462 18.42 -1.43 55.35
N LEU A 463 19.28 -1.28 54.35
CA LEU A 463 20.71 -1.58 54.46
C LEU A 463 21.40 -0.66 55.48
N ARG A 464 21.05 0.63 55.55
CA ARG A 464 21.58 1.56 56.57
C ARG A 464 21.09 1.26 57.99
N ARG A 465 19.88 0.73 58.13
CA ARG A 465 19.32 0.31 59.44
C ARG A 465 19.87 -1.02 59.93
N ARG A 466 20.38 -1.87 59.05
CA ARG A 466 21.24 -2.99 59.42
C ARG A 466 22.59 -2.41 59.85
N GLY A 467 22.68 -2.06 61.12
CA GLY A 467 23.94 -1.58 61.71
C GLY A 467 25.08 -2.60 61.49
N PRO A 468 26.35 -2.16 61.57
CA PRO A 468 27.51 -3.01 61.37
C PRO A 468 27.63 -4.21 62.34
N ASP A 469 26.80 -4.28 63.38
CA ASP A 469 26.81 -5.36 64.38
C ASP A 469 26.03 -6.63 63.98
N ASP A 470 25.37 -6.66 62.82
CA ASP A 470 24.67 -7.87 62.32
C ASP A 470 25.57 -8.75 61.42
N THR A 471 26.85 -8.86 61.78
CA THR A 471 27.76 -9.93 61.28
C THR A 471 27.61 -11.22 62.11
N GLY A 472 26.49 -11.39 62.80
CA GLY A 472 26.18 -12.53 63.65
C GLY A 472 25.86 -13.80 62.86
N GLY A 473 26.89 -14.53 62.45
CA GLY A 473 26.79 -15.96 62.20
C GLY A 473 27.23 -16.38 60.81
N GLU A 474 28.50 -16.79 60.70
CA GLU A 474 28.94 -17.84 59.80
C GLU A 474 28.00 -19.05 59.93
N ARG A 475 27.01 -19.16 59.05
CA ARG A 475 26.46 -20.46 58.66
C ARG A 475 27.12 -20.83 57.36
N ALA A 476 28.02 -21.79 57.46
CA ALA A 476 28.60 -22.52 56.35
C ALA A 476 27.53 -22.85 55.32
N PHE A 477 27.60 -22.21 54.15
CA PHE A 477 26.98 -22.74 52.95
C PHE A 477 27.72 -24.03 52.61
N SER A 478 27.13 -25.16 52.96
CA SER A 478 27.54 -26.44 52.42
C SER A 478 27.31 -26.43 50.91
N ASN A 479 28.37 -26.77 50.18
CA ASN A 479 28.36 -27.01 48.75
C ASN A 479 27.35 -28.13 48.42
N GLY A 480 26.14 -27.74 48.01
CA GLY A 480 25.21 -28.59 47.29
C GLY A 480 25.57 -28.58 45.81
N GLY A 481 26.21 -29.64 45.33
CA GLY A 481 26.63 -29.80 43.95
C GLY A 481 25.47 -29.71 42.97
N ILE A 482 25.67 -28.91 41.92
CA ILE A 482 24.84 -28.91 40.72
C ILE A 482 25.26 -30.15 39.91
N SER A 483 24.46 -31.20 40.01
CA SER A 483 24.48 -32.32 39.06
C SER A 483 23.66 -31.91 37.85
N ALA A 484 24.32 -31.78 36.71
CA ALA A 484 23.67 -31.78 35.41
C ALA A 484 23.35 -33.23 35.06
N ASP A 485 22.07 -33.56 34.89
CA ASP A 485 21.72 -34.55 33.88
C ASP A 485 20.28 -34.45 33.42
N ALA A 486 20.13 -34.76 32.15
CA ALA A 486 18.99 -34.56 31.30
C ALA A 486 17.96 -35.71 31.41
N THR A 487 16.92 -35.55 30.60
CA THR A 487 16.06 -36.56 29.96
C THR A 487 14.76 -37.02 30.65
N GLU A 488 13.73 -36.99 29.81
CA GLU A 488 12.45 -37.73 29.80
C GLU A 488 11.44 -37.37 30.92
N GLY A 489 10.23 -36.90 30.59
CA GLY A 489 9.28 -37.55 29.69
C GLY A 489 8.22 -38.21 30.58
N ARG A 490 7.12 -37.50 30.90
CA ARG A 490 5.91 -38.12 31.44
C ARG A 490 4.70 -37.18 31.39
N THR A 491 3.67 -37.69 30.72
CA THR A 491 2.28 -37.24 30.68
C THR A 491 1.67 -37.15 32.08
N ALA A 492 1.04 -36.02 32.41
CA ALA A 492 0.24 -35.87 33.62
C ALA A 492 -1.19 -36.41 33.40
N PRO A 493 -1.76 -37.16 34.35
CA PRO A 493 -3.16 -37.59 34.30
C PRO A 493 -4.10 -36.46 34.71
N VAL A 494 -5.28 -36.46 34.09
CA VAL A 494 -6.43 -35.62 34.42
C VAL A 494 -6.89 -35.97 35.84
N VAL A 495 -6.75 -35.02 36.76
CA VAL A 495 -7.31 -35.09 38.12
C VAL A 495 -8.64 -34.34 38.12
N SER A 496 -9.72 -35.07 38.40
CA SER A 496 -11.04 -34.50 38.71
C SER A 496 -11.00 -33.73 40.03
N PRO A 497 -11.71 -32.60 40.18
CA PRO A 497 -11.70 -31.85 41.42
C PRO A 497 -12.59 -32.55 42.47
N SER A 498 -11.95 -33.16 43.47
CA SER A 498 -12.59 -33.50 44.74
C SER A 498 -12.72 -32.23 45.58
N GLY A 499 -13.94 -31.94 46.05
CA GLY A 499 -14.23 -30.82 46.92
C GLY A 499 -13.43 -30.86 48.22
N GLY A 500 -12.77 -29.75 48.49
CA GLY A 500 -12.10 -29.44 49.75
C GLY A 500 -12.24 -27.94 50.00
N ASP A 501 -12.76 -27.58 51.16
CA ASP A 501 -12.99 -26.24 51.68
C ASP A 501 -11.65 -25.52 51.96
N ASP A 502 -10.88 -25.26 50.90
CA ASP A 502 -9.75 -24.33 50.93
C ASP A 502 -10.34 -22.92 50.83
N ARG A 503 -10.65 -22.34 51.99
CA ARG A 503 -10.97 -20.91 52.08
C ARG A 503 -9.86 -20.13 51.38
N VAL A 504 -10.22 -19.51 50.26
CA VAL A 504 -9.37 -18.58 49.51
C VAL A 504 -8.80 -17.59 50.51
N GLY A 505 -7.49 -17.68 50.76
CA GLY A 505 -6.82 -16.81 51.74
C GLY A 505 -7.13 -15.35 51.45
N GLU A 506 -7.34 -14.56 52.51
CA GLU A 506 -7.75 -13.17 52.46
C GLU A 506 -6.97 -12.40 51.38
N ILE A 507 -7.69 -11.91 50.36
CA ILE A 507 -7.10 -11.18 49.24
C ILE A 507 -7.10 -9.70 49.58
N ARG A 508 -5.91 -9.09 49.63
CA ARG A 508 -5.76 -7.67 49.95
C ARG A 508 -5.55 -6.86 48.66
N PRO A 509 -6.38 -5.86 48.36
CA PRO A 509 -6.14 -4.99 47.21
C PRO A 509 -4.86 -4.16 47.44
N LEU A 510 -3.96 -4.18 46.46
CA LEU A 510 -2.70 -3.41 46.48
C LEU A 510 -2.77 -2.12 45.64
N GLY A 511 -3.81 -1.96 44.82
CA GLY A 511 -3.98 -0.80 43.94
C GLY A 511 -4.08 -1.21 42.47
N SER A 512 -3.52 -0.39 41.58
CA SER A 512 -3.47 -0.70 40.14
C SER A 512 -2.13 -0.31 39.53
N PHE A 513 -1.76 -0.97 38.43
CA PHE A 513 -0.54 -0.69 37.66
C PHE A 513 -0.74 -1.04 36.19
N LEU A 514 -0.46 -0.09 35.28
CA LEU A 514 -0.59 -0.26 33.82
C LEU A 514 -1.86 -1.00 33.37
N ARG A 515 -3.04 -0.48 33.73
CA ARG A 515 -4.36 -1.06 33.43
C ARG A 515 -4.59 -2.46 34.01
N HIS A 516 -3.91 -2.81 35.09
CA HIS A 516 -4.18 -4.02 35.87
C HIS A 516 -4.51 -3.64 37.32
N ASN A 517 -5.53 -4.27 37.89
CA ASN A 517 -5.80 -4.23 39.33
C ASN A 517 -4.88 -5.23 40.02
N LEU A 518 -4.24 -4.82 41.11
CA LEU A 518 -3.27 -5.63 41.86
C LEU A 518 -3.88 -6.14 43.14
N PHE A 519 -3.66 -7.42 43.41
CA PHE A 519 -4.14 -8.08 44.62
C PHE A 519 -3.04 -8.93 45.23
N GLU A 520 -2.84 -8.79 46.54
CA GLU A 520 -1.98 -9.65 47.35
C GLU A 520 -2.76 -10.88 47.82
N ARG A 521 -2.13 -12.04 47.70
CA ARG A 521 -2.58 -13.33 48.22
C ARG A 521 -1.49 -13.91 49.11
N ARG A 522 -1.85 -14.92 49.88
CA ARG A 522 -0.89 -15.66 50.72
C ARG A 522 0.28 -16.26 49.92
N ASP A 523 0.05 -16.63 48.66
CA ASP A 523 1.03 -17.28 47.76
C ASP A 523 1.71 -16.33 46.76
N GLY A 524 1.39 -15.03 46.78
CA GLY A 524 2.01 -14.05 45.89
C GLY A 524 1.14 -12.85 45.57
N VAL A 525 1.41 -12.18 44.45
CA VAL A 525 0.66 -11.04 43.94
C VAL A 525 0.11 -11.39 42.56
N ILE A 526 -1.14 -10.99 42.30
CA ILE A 526 -1.77 -11.10 40.99
C ILE A 526 -2.08 -9.72 40.41
N ALA A 527 -1.89 -9.57 39.09
CA ALA A 527 -2.28 -8.41 38.31
C ALA A 527 -3.38 -8.82 37.32
N VAL A 528 -4.58 -8.27 37.51
CA VAL A 528 -5.78 -8.60 36.74
C VAL A 528 -6.07 -7.47 35.75
N PRO A 529 -6.07 -7.72 34.42
CA PRO A 529 -6.37 -6.68 33.44
C PRO A 529 -7.74 -6.04 33.68
N MET A 530 -7.79 -4.71 33.73
CA MET A 530 -9.03 -3.96 33.98
C MET A 530 -10.11 -4.19 32.91
N ARG A 531 -9.71 -4.62 31.71
CA ARG A 531 -10.65 -5.00 30.62
C ARG A 531 -11.50 -6.23 30.92
N ILE A 532 -11.15 -7.01 31.95
CA ILE A 532 -11.96 -8.14 32.42
C ILE A 532 -13.21 -7.62 33.17
N GLY A 533 -13.26 -6.33 33.48
CA GLY A 533 -14.36 -5.70 34.22
C GLY A 533 -14.14 -5.77 35.74
N PRO A 534 -15.16 -5.42 36.54
CA PRO A 534 -15.13 -5.58 37.98
C PRO A 534 -15.11 -7.08 38.30
N VAL A 535 -14.01 -7.56 38.90
CA VAL A 535 -13.86 -8.95 39.31
C VAL A 535 -13.67 -8.98 40.81
N ASP A 536 -14.45 -9.79 41.52
CA ASP A 536 -14.18 -10.13 42.90
C ASP A 536 -13.16 -11.28 42.91
N PRO A 537 -11.89 -11.02 43.28
CA PRO A 537 -10.85 -12.04 43.26
C PRO A 537 -11.09 -13.12 44.31
N ASN A 538 -11.99 -12.90 45.28
CA ASN A 538 -12.33 -13.91 46.29
C ASN A 538 -13.25 -15.01 45.75
N LEU A 539 -13.98 -14.75 44.66
CA LEU A 539 -14.96 -15.68 44.09
C LEU A 539 -14.38 -16.63 43.04
N TYR A 540 -13.20 -16.32 42.48
CA TYR A 540 -12.64 -17.05 41.34
C TYR A 540 -11.12 -17.20 41.46
N ASP A 541 -10.57 -18.36 41.07
CA ASP A 541 -9.11 -18.49 40.92
C ASP A 541 -8.63 -17.83 39.62
N LEU A 542 -8.35 -16.52 39.71
CA LEU A 542 -7.99 -15.70 38.56
C LEU A 542 -6.63 -16.03 37.95
N ARG A 543 -5.82 -16.90 38.56
CA ARG A 543 -4.47 -17.25 38.07
C ARG A 543 -4.47 -17.79 36.63
N TYR A 544 -5.58 -18.39 36.21
CA TYR A 544 -5.71 -18.98 34.88
C TYR A 544 -6.50 -18.11 33.89
N ALA A 545 -7.00 -16.95 34.31
CA ALA A 545 -7.77 -16.08 33.44
C ALA A 545 -6.88 -15.42 32.37
N PRO A 546 -7.32 -15.30 31.11
CA PRO A 546 -6.51 -14.75 30.03
C PRO A 546 -5.97 -13.33 30.32
N GLY A 547 -4.64 -13.22 30.40
CA GLY A 547 -3.94 -11.96 30.64
C GLY A 547 -3.71 -11.62 32.11
N VAL A 548 -4.17 -12.45 33.05
CA VAL A 548 -3.78 -12.31 34.46
C VAL A 548 -2.32 -12.74 34.63
N ILE A 549 -1.58 -11.97 35.42
CA ILE A 549 -0.17 -12.23 35.74
C ILE A 549 -0.10 -12.55 37.24
N ALA A 550 0.43 -13.71 37.59
CA ALA A 550 0.60 -14.13 38.98
C ALA A 550 2.08 -14.37 39.26
N GLU A 551 2.62 -13.72 40.28
CA GLU A 551 4.04 -13.83 40.63
C GLU A 551 4.23 -13.86 42.15
N ARG A 552 5.38 -14.36 42.61
CA ARG A 552 5.66 -14.51 44.05
C ARG A 552 5.90 -13.20 44.79
N SER A 553 6.17 -12.12 44.06
CA SER A 553 6.42 -10.80 44.64
C SER A 553 5.83 -9.69 43.78
N LEU A 554 5.55 -8.56 44.40
CA LEU A 554 5.06 -7.36 43.72
C LEU A 554 6.03 -6.89 42.62
N MET A 555 7.34 -7.04 42.83
CA MET A 555 8.36 -6.68 41.84
C MET A 555 8.32 -7.56 40.60
N SER A 556 8.17 -8.87 40.79
CA SER A 556 8.01 -9.79 39.68
C SER A 556 6.73 -9.48 38.90
N VAL A 557 5.63 -9.13 39.59
CA VAL A 557 4.39 -8.70 38.92
C VAL A 557 4.62 -7.45 38.08
N TYR A 558 5.27 -6.41 38.62
CA TYR A 558 5.57 -5.20 37.84
C TYR A 558 6.42 -5.49 36.61
N ALA A 559 7.50 -6.27 36.76
CA ALA A 559 8.35 -6.65 35.63
C ALA A 559 7.58 -7.46 34.57
N SER A 560 6.69 -8.35 34.99
CA SER A 560 5.88 -9.16 34.09
C SER A 560 4.76 -8.35 33.41
N VAL A 561 4.11 -7.42 34.11
CA VAL A 561 3.13 -6.47 33.53
C VAL A 561 3.81 -5.56 32.51
N LEU A 562 5.01 -5.06 32.81
CA LEU A 562 5.82 -4.26 31.87
C LEU A 562 6.18 -5.07 30.62
N ARG A 563 6.68 -6.30 30.78
CA ARG A 563 6.99 -7.20 29.65
C ARG A 563 5.75 -7.51 28.83
N ALA A 564 4.61 -7.77 29.46
CA ALA A 564 3.36 -8.05 28.77
C ALA A 564 2.85 -6.83 27.99
N SER A 565 2.90 -5.64 28.60
CA SER A 565 2.51 -4.37 27.97
C SER A 565 3.40 -4.03 26.79
N PHE A 566 4.73 -4.16 26.95
CA PHE A 566 5.69 -3.97 25.88
C PHE A 566 5.45 -4.95 24.72
N ARG A 567 5.26 -6.25 25.01
CA ARG A 567 4.91 -7.25 23.99
C ARG A 567 3.60 -6.96 23.27
N TRP A 568 2.60 -6.41 23.97
CA TRP A 568 1.34 -6.02 23.37
C TRP A 568 1.52 -4.85 22.40
N VAL A 569 2.27 -3.82 22.80
CA VAL A 569 2.62 -2.69 21.93
C VAL A 569 3.44 -3.14 20.73
N CYS A 570 4.47 -3.97 20.92
CA CYS A 570 5.25 -4.49 19.80
C CYS A 570 4.41 -5.33 18.83
N ARG A 571 3.43 -6.11 19.33
CA ARG A 571 2.50 -6.85 18.46
C ARG A 571 1.58 -5.92 17.68
N ARG A 572 1.04 -4.88 18.32
CA ARG A 572 0.21 -3.88 17.66
C ARG A 572 0.96 -2.91 16.77
N ALA A 573 2.28 -2.79 16.93
CA ALA A 573 3.13 -2.00 16.04
C ALA A 573 3.60 -2.79 14.82
N ARG A 574 3.41 -4.13 14.82
CA ARG A 574 3.72 -5.02 13.69
C ARG A 574 2.49 -5.37 12.84
N LEU A 575 1.29 -5.09 13.35
CA LEU A 575 0.01 -5.13 12.65
C LEU A 575 -0.31 -3.71 12.20
#